data_AF-A0A267A1Z6-F1
#
_entry.id   AF-A0A267A1Z6-F1
#
_cell.length_a   1.000
_cell.length_b   1.000
_cell.length_c   1.000
_cell.angle_alpha   90.00
_cell.angle_beta   90.00
_cell.angle_gamma   90.00
#
_symmetry.space_group_name_H-M   'P 1'
#
loop_
_entity.id
_entity.type
_entity.pdbx_description
1 polymer ?
#
loop_
_entity_poly.entity_id
_entity_poly.type
_entity_poly.pdbx_seq_one_letter_code
_entity_poly.pdbx_strand_id
1 'polypeptide(L)'
;MAAAFLKKVLNTAALLSLMSAAGAAFAHAHLEQATPAADSTVHSVNELRLVFSEGVEQAFTKVVISHDQAPVAVSSIKTEPANKKVLIVTPAQPLPAGTYNVKWNAVSVDTHKSAGDYSFTVSN
;
A
#
# COMPACT_ATOMS: atom_id res chain seq x y z
N MET A 1 -14.22 -52.70 11.31
CA MET A 1 -13.24 -52.11 10.35
C MET A 1 -13.75 -50.82 9.70
N ALA A 2 -15.04 -50.73 9.31
CA ALA A 2 -15.62 -49.54 8.65
C ALA A 2 -15.61 -48.24 9.49
N ALA A 3 -15.95 -48.30 10.79
CA ALA A 3 -16.05 -47.10 11.63
C ALA A 3 -14.71 -46.39 11.87
N ALA A 4 -13.61 -47.15 11.98
CA ALA A 4 -12.27 -46.58 12.14
C ALA A 4 -11.76 -45.94 10.85
N PHE A 5 -12.13 -46.49 9.69
CA PHE A 5 -11.82 -45.92 8.39
C PHE A 5 -12.59 -44.62 8.13
N LEU A 6 -13.88 -44.59 8.49
CA LEU A 6 -14.73 -43.40 8.38
C LEU A 6 -14.24 -42.23 9.25
N LYS A 7 -13.79 -42.53 10.49
CA LYS A 7 -13.16 -41.53 11.38
C LYS A 7 -11.86 -40.96 10.80
N LYS A 8 -11.01 -41.80 10.19
CA LYS A 8 -9.79 -41.34 9.53
C LYS A 8 -10.11 -40.44 8.34
N VAL A 9 -11.06 -40.82 7.48
CA VAL A 9 -11.48 -40.00 6.33
C VAL A 9 -12.03 -38.64 6.79
N LEU A 10 -12.89 -38.64 7.82
CA LEU A 10 -13.46 -37.39 8.35
C LEU A 10 -12.39 -36.47 8.94
N ASN A 11 -11.43 -37.02 9.69
CA ASN A 11 -10.32 -36.24 10.24
C ASN A 11 -9.41 -35.67 9.13
N THR A 12 -9.18 -36.44 8.06
CA THR A 12 -8.34 -35.99 6.93
C THR A 12 -9.02 -34.87 6.15
N ALA A 13 -10.34 -34.99 5.92
CA ALA A 13 -11.13 -33.94 5.29
C ALA A 13 -11.18 -32.65 6.14
N ALA A 14 -11.32 -32.79 7.46
CA ALA A 14 -11.26 -31.66 8.38
C ALA A 14 -9.89 -30.94 8.32
N LEU A 15 -8.78 -31.68 8.30
CA LEU A 15 -7.45 -31.08 8.14
C LEU A 15 -7.29 -30.34 6.80
N LEU A 16 -7.74 -30.91 5.68
CA LEU A 16 -7.66 -30.25 4.38
C LEU A 16 -8.50 -28.97 4.33
N SER A 17 -9.67 -28.98 4.97
CA SER A 17 -10.53 -27.79 5.05
C SER A 17 -9.88 -26.66 5.85
N LEU A 18 -9.15 -26.98 6.94
CA LEU A 18 -8.41 -26.00 7.73
C LEU A 18 -7.21 -25.41 6.97
N MET A 19 -6.50 -26.21 6.17
CA MET A 19 -5.39 -25.72 5.35
C MET A 19 -5.86 -24.78 4.22
N SER A 20 -7.07 -24.98 3.71
CA SER A 20 -7.66 -24.12 2.67
C SER A 20 -8.09 -22.76 3.21
N ALA A 21 -8.22 -22.62 4.54
CA ALA A 21 -8.55 -21.37 5.21
C ALA A 21 -7.32 -20.54 5.61
N ALA A 22 -6.10 -21.01 5.33
CA ALA A 22 -4.89 -20.24 5.57
C ALA A 22 -4.79 -19.09 4.55
N GLY A 23 -5.26 -17.91 4.94
CA GLY A 23 -5.08 -16.68 4.17
C GLY A 23 -3.60 -16.29 4.04
N ALA A 24 -3.27 -15.52 3.00
CA ALA A 24 -1.92 -14.97 2.85
C ALA A 24 -1.59 -14.04 4.02
N ALA A 25 -0.55 -14.37 4.79
CA ALA A 25 0.01 -13.46 5.80
C ALA A 25 0.99 -12.52 5.10
N PHE A 26 0.60 -11.27 4.86
CA PHE A 26 1.49 -10.23 4.36
C PHE A 26 2.27 -9.63 5.54
N ALA A 27 3.50 -10.09 5.76
CA ALA A 27 4.37 -9.55 6.81
C ALA A 27 4.92 -8.14 6.50
N HIS A 28 4.66 -7.60 5.31
CA HIS A 28 5.15 -6.29 4.88
C HIS A 28 3.96 -5.43 4.42
N ALA A 29 4.03 -4.12 4.65
CA ALA A 29 3.09 -3.17 4.06
C ALA A 29 3.30 -3.10 2.53
N HIS A 30 2.31 -3.52 1.76
CA HIS A 30 2.30 -3.35 0.30
C HIS A 30 1.33 -2.24 -0.09
N LEU A 31 1.65 -1.47 -1.12
CA LEU A 31 0.73 -0.48 -1.66
C LEU A 31 -0.41 -1.21 -2.38
N GLU A 32 -1.64 -1.09 -1.87
CA GLU A 32 -2.84 -1.71 -2.45
C GLU A 32 -3.58 -0.75 -3.39
N GLN A 33 -3.61 0.53 -3.03
CA GLN A 33 -4.27 1.56 -3.82
C GLN A 33 -3.52 2.89 -3.71
N ALA A 34 -3.53 3.65 -4.80
CA ALA A 34 -3.03 5.02 -4.84
C ALA A 34 -4.07 5.95 -5.47
N THR A 35 -4.09 7.19 -4.97
CA THR A 35 -4.79 8.31 -5.59
C THR A 35 -3.78 9.46 -5.71
N PRO A 36 -3.43 9.92 -6.92
CA PRO A 36 -3.78 9.36 -8.23
C PRO A 36 -3.33 7.90 -8.39
N ALA A 37 -4.07 7.14 -9.19
CA ALA A 37 -3.77 5.73 -9.45
C ALA A 37 -2.54 5.57 -10.35
N ALA A 38 -1.88 4.41 -10.27
CA ALA A 38 -0.77 4.09 -11.17
C ALA A 38 -1.20 4.21 -12.64
N ASP A 39 -0.34 4.87 -13.42
CA ASP A 39 -0.48 5.15 -14.85
C ASP A 39 -1.74 5.94 -15.24
N SER A 40 -2.41 6.54 -14.25
CA SER A 40 -3.57 7.39 -14.50
C SER A 40 -3.17 8.78 -14.99
N THR A 41 -4.11 9.43 -15.70
CA THR A 41 -4.04 10.85 -16.03
C THR A 41 -5.14 11.59 -15.27
N VAL A 42 -4.80 12.67 -14.58
CA VAL A 42 -5.71 13.47 -13.73
C VAL A 42 -5.57 14.96 -14.02
N HIS A 43 -6.62 15.73 -13.80
CA HIS A 43 -6.62 17.18 -14.06
C HIS A 43 -5.83 17.98 -13.02
N SER A 44 -5.95 17.63 -11.74
CA SER A 44 -5.25 18.31 -10.66
C SER A 44 -5.02 17.39 -9.46
N VAL A 45 -4.01 17.72 -8.66
CA VAL A 45 -3.61 16.93 -7.49
C VAL A 45 -3.28 17.87 -6.34
N ASN A 46 -4.09 17.80 -5.29
CA ASN A 46 -3.88 18.55 -4.06
C ASN A 46 -3.18 17.71 -2.98
N GLU A 47 -3.40 16.40 -3.02
CA GLU A 47 -2.75 15.42 -2.15
C GLU A 47 -2.65 14.09 -2.89
N LEU A 48 -1.69 13.27 -2.47
CA LEU A 48 -1.61 11.87 -2.82
C LEU A 48 -2.07 11.05 -1.62
N ARG A 49 -2.88 10.02 -1.86
CA ARG A 49 -3.31 9.05 -0.85
C ARG A 49 -2.78 7.68 -1.22
N LEU A 50 -1.94 7.11 -0.38
CA LEU A 50 -1.35 5.79 -0.54
C LEU A 50 -1.99 4.88 0.52
N VAL A 51 -2.73 3.86 0.06
CA VAL A 51 -3.37 2.86 0.91
C VAL A 51 -2.52 1.61 0.93
N PHE A 52 -2.05 1.24 2.11
CA PHE A 52 -1.23 0.06 2.32
C PHE A 52 -2.05 -1.11 2.87
N SER A 53 -1.57 -2.33 2.65
CA SER A 53 -2.14 -3.56 3.22
C SER A 53 -2.05 -3.56 4.75
N GLU A 54 -1.03 -2.91 5.32
CA GLU A 54 -0.78 -2.80 6.75
C GLU A 54 -0.63 -1.35 7.18
N GLY A 55 -0.82 -1.08 8.47
CA GLY A 55 -0.61 0.27 9.02
C GLY A 55 0.86 0.67 8.89
N VAL A 56 1.13 1.94 8.59
CA VAL A 56 2.48 2.48 8.48
C VAL A 56 2.78 3.52 9.57
N GLU A 57 4.04 3.61 9.97
CA GLU A 57 4.53 4.62 10.90
C GLU A 57 5.02 5.84 10.11
N GLN A 58 4.24 6.93 10.15
CA GLN A 58 4.51 8.15 9.37
C GLN A 58 5.89 8.76 9.65
N ALA A 59 6.40 8.64 10.88
CA ALA A 59 7.67 9.24 11.29
C ALA A 59 8.88 8.56 10.63
N PHE A 60 8.72 7.31 10.18
CA PHE A 60 9.77 6.50 9.58
C PHE A 60 9.53 6.22 8.09
N THR A 61 8.31 6.45 7.61
CA THR A 61 7.94 6.30 6.20
C THR A 61 8.34 7.53 5.39
N LYS A 62 8.96 7.30 4.24
CA LYS A 62 9.42 8.36 3.32
C LYS A 62 8.70 8.25 1.98
N VAL A 63 8.31 9.40 1.43
CA VAL A 63 7.78 9.51 0.07
C VAL A 63 8.52 10.62 -0.66
N VAL A 64 8.98 10.32 -1.88
CA VAL A 64 9.59 11.28 -2.80
C VAL A 64 8.73 11.33 -4.04
N ILE A 65 8.28 12.54 -4.38
CA ILE A 65 7.62 12.83 -5.64
C ILE A 65 8.67 13.47 -6.55
N SER A 66 8.77 13.04 -7.80
CA SER A 66 9.68 13.61 -8.79
C SER A 66 8.95 13.94 -10.09
N HIS A 67 9.33 15.05 -10.70
CA HIS A 67 8.88 15.51 -12.02
C HIS A 67 10.12 15.86 -12.84
N ASP A 68 10.25 15.30 -14.04
CA ASP A 68 11.44 15.47 -14.90
C ASP A 68 12.77 15.21 -14.17
N GLN A 69 12.80 14.13 -13.36
CA GLN A 69 13.92 13.74 -12.49
C GLN A 69 14.23 14.71 -11.32
N ALA A 70 13.54 15.85 -11.23
CA ALA A 70 13.68 16.80 -10.13
C ALA A 70 12.70 16.47 -8.98
N PRO A 71 13.13 16.53 -7.71
CA PRO A 71 12.23 16.33 -6.58
C PRO A 71 11.22 17.48 -6.46
N VAL A 72 9.98 17.12 -6.18
CA VAL A 72 8.89 18.05 -5.87
C VAL A 72 8.84 18.24 -4.35
N ALA A 73 8.76 19.50 -3.91
CA ALA A 73 8.65 19.81 -2.50
C ALA A 73 7.33 19.30 -1.91
N VAL A 74 7.40 18.66 -0.74
CA VAL A 74 6.26 18.13 0.01
C VAL A 74 6.12 18.94 1.30
N SER A 75 4.91 19.41 1.58
CA SER A 75 4.60 20.17 2.81
C SER A 75 4.27 19.24 3.98
N SER A 76 3.69 18.07 3.73
CA SER A 76 3.39 17.11 4.79
C SER A 76 3.31 15.66 4.31
N ILE A 77 3.66 14.74 5.20
CA ILE A 77 3.43 13.30 5.10
C ILE A 77 2.81 12.87 6.42
N LYS A 78 1.56 12.39 6.39
CA LYS A 78 0.81 12.02 7.60
C LYS A 78 -0.05 10.80 7.36
N THR A 79 -0.19 9.94 8.36
CA THR A 79 -1.25 8.94 8.35
C THR A 79 -2.60 9.57 8.67
N GLU A 80 -3.66 9.01 8.11
CA GLU A 80 -5.02 9.38 8.51
C GLU A 80 -5.26 9.01 9.99
N PRO A 81 -5.84 9.90 10.82
CA PRO A 81 -5.96 9.65 12.27
C PRO A 81 -6.72 8.38 12.64
N ALA A 82 -7.75 8.04 11.87
CA ALA A 82 -8.58 6.86 12.09
C ALA A 82 -8.04 5.59 11.39
N ASN A 83 -7.08 5.74 10.47
CA ASN A 83 -6.58 4.61 9.68
C ASN A 83 -5.11 4.79 9.29
N LYS A 84 -4.22 4.16 10.07
CA LYS A 84 -2.78 4.15 9.80
C LYS A 84 -2.39 3.46 8.48
N LYS A 85 -3.30 2.74 7.81
CA LYS A 85 -3.06 2.17 6.48
C LYS A 85 -3.05 3.23 5.38
N VAL A 86 -3.62 4.41 5.64
CA VAL A 86 -3.71 5.49 4.66
C VAL A 86 -2.66 6.55 4.98
N LEU A 87 -1.71 6.72 4.06
CA LEU A 87 -0.71 7.78 4.09
C LEU A 87 -1.11 8.90 3.13
N ILE A 88 -1.23 10.11 3.67
CA ILE A 88 -1.54 11.33 2.94
C ILE A 88 -0.24 12.11 2.73
N VAL A 89 0.07 12.42 1.49
CA VAL A 89 1.24 13.19 1.08
C VAL A 89 0.77 14.46 0.39
N THR A 90 1.08 15.61 0.96
CA THR A 90 0.65 16.91 0.45
C THR A 90 1.81 17.62 -0.23
N PRO A 91 1.77 17.85 -1.55
CA PRO A 91 2.72 18.73 -2.23
C PRO A 91 2.76 20.12 -1.58
N ALA A 92 3.89 20.81 -1.67
CA ALA A 92 4.02 22.17 -1.15
C ALA A 92 3.35 23.22 -2.04
N GLN A 93 3.13 22.90 -3.31
CA GLN A 93 2.46 23.72 -4.32
C GLN A 93 1.62 22.79 -5.23
N PRO A 94 0.58 23.30 -5.90
CA PRO A 94 -0.13 22.54 -6.92
C PRO A 94 0.82 21.96 -7.95
N LEU A 95 0.58 20.72 -8.37
CA LEU A 95 1.40 20.03 -9.37
C LEU A 95 1.09 20.57 -10.78
N PRO A 96 2.08 21.14 -11.50
CA PRO A 96 1.91 21.48 -12.91
C PRO A 96 1.56 20.27 -13.79
N ALA A 97 1.16 20.52 -15.03
CA ALA A 97 0.98 19.44 -15.99
C ALA A 97 2.33 18.73 -16.26
N GLY A 98 2.30 17.41 -16.30
CA GLY A 98 3.50 16.60 -16.48
C GLY A 98 3.38 15.21 -15.88
N THR A 99 4.38 14.36 -16.15
CA THR A 99 4.47 13.03 -15.55
C THR A 99 5.23 13.11 -14.22
N TYR A 100 4.71 12.38 -13.24
CA TYR A 100 5.23 12.30 -11.89
C TYR A 100 5.58 10.86 -11.57
N ASN A 101 6.71 10.66 -10.90
CA ASN A 101 7.08 9.38 -10.28
C ASN A 101 7.01 9.54 -8.76
N VAL A 102 6.38 8.57 -8.10
CA VAL A 102 6.21 8.53 -6.65
C VAL A 102 6.97 7.32 -6.15
N LYS A 103 8.04 7.56 -5.38
CA LYS A 103 8.80 6.51 -4.71
C LYS A 103 8.48 6.54 -3.23
N TRP A 104 8.20 5.38 -2.66
CA TRP A 104 7.91 5.25 -1.23
C TRP A 104 8.81 4.20 -0.58
N ASN A 105 9.18 4.47 0.68
CA ASN A 105 9.85 3.54 1.58
C ASN A 105 9.03 3.53 2.87
N ALA A 106 8.19 2.52 3.05
CA ALA A 106 7.27 2.39 4.17
C ALA A 106 7.92 1.61 5.31
N VAL A 107 7.59 2.00 6.53
CA VAL A 107 7.84 1.22 7.74
C VAL A 107 6.48 0.89 8.33
N SER A 108 6.13 -0.39 8.39
CA SER A 108 4.88 -0.83 8.97
C SER A 108 4.90 -0.72 10.51
N VAL A 109 3.71 -0.72 11.12
CA VAL A 109 3.54 -0.68 12.59
C VAL A 109 4.14 -1.90 13.29
N ASP A 110 4.38 -3.00 12.57
CA ASP A 110 5.07 -4.21 13.03
C ASP A 110 6.59 -4.18 12.78
N THR A 111 7.14 -3.02 12.39
CA THR A 111 8.57 -2.69 12.20
C THR A 111 9.25 -3.17 10.92
N HIS A 112 8.53 -3.82 10.01
CA HIS A 112 9.10 -4.23 8.72
C HIS A 112 9.20 -3.06 7.72
N LYS A 113 10.19 -3.14 6.82
CA LYS A 113 10.41 -2.14 5.77
C LYS A 113 9.98 -2.71 4.43
N SER A 114 9.32 -1.89 3.63
CA SER A 114 9.00 -2.18 2.24
C SER A 114 9.19 -0.92 1.39
N ALA A 115 9.35 -1.12 0.09
CA ALA A 115 9.52 -0.02 -0.85
C ALA A 115 8.84 -0.36 -2.17
N GLY A 116 8.55 0.69 -2.94
CA GLY A 116 8.01 0.58 -4.27
C GLY A 116 7.88 1.95 -4.91
N ASP A 117 7.37 1.95 -6.14
CA ASP A 117 7.16 3.15 -6.90
C ASP A 117 6.01 3.00 -7.90
N TYR A 118 5.47 4.13 -8.34
CA TYR A 118 4.49 4.20 -9.42
C TYR A 118 4.55 5.56 -10.10
N SER A 119 3.93 5.66 -11.29
CA SER A 119 3.79 6.90 -12.05
C SER A 119 2.35 7.36 -12.18
N PHE A 120 2.13 8.66 -12.38
CA PHE A 120 0.87 9.22 -12.86
C PHE A 120 1.16 10.49 -13.67
N THR A 121 0.18 10.96 -14.44
CA THR A 121 0.29 12.16 -15.26
C THR A 121 -0.75 13.20 -14.82
N VAL A 122 -0.33 14.46 -14.72
CA VAL A 122 -1.23 15.61 -14.60
C VAL A 122 -1.39 16.24 -15.98
N SER A 123 -2.62 16.37 -16.46
CA SER A 123 -2.94 16.96 -17.76
C SER A 123 -4.21 17.79 -17.66
N ASN A 124 -4.20 18.99 -18.24
CA ASN A 124 -5.31 19.94 -18.13
C ASN A 124 -6.43 19.63 -19.12
#